data_AF-A0A0F9L8K9-F1
#
_entry.id   AF-A0A0F9L8K9-F1
#
_cell.length_a   1.000
_cell.length_b   1.000
_cell.length_c   1.000
_cell.angle_alpha   90.00
_cell.angle_beta   90.00
_cell.angle_gamma   90.00
#
_symmetry.space_group_name_H-M   'P 1'
#
loop_
_entity.id
_entity.type
_entity.pdbx_description
1 polymer ?
#
loop_
_entity_poly.entity_id
_entity_poly.type
_entity_poly.pdbx_seq_one_letter_code
_entity_poly.pdbx_strand_id
1 'polypeptide(L)'
;MNPLDLMVEEKYHCPKCKKTEFADYGEIVECTTCLIEFDKKLLGKIPDDEILSLQEMDGILGEFEELKDPKKAKKFSDSLLDDMDV
;
A
#
# COMPACT_ATOMS: atom_id res chain seq x y z
N MET A 1 5.13 25.49 31.43
CA MET A 1 4.56 24.97 30.17
C MET A 1 5.04 23.55 29.98
N ASN A 2 4.14 22.60 29.70
CA ASN A 2 4.48 21.19 29.55
C ASN A 2 5.00 20.94 28.11
N PRO A 3 6.10 20.19 27.86
CA PRO A 3 6.78 20.17 26.55
C PRO A 3 6.29 19.09 25.57
N LEU A 4 5.11 18.50 25.77
CA LEU A 4 4.66 17.31 25.02
C LEU A 4 3.63 17.58 23.91
N ASP A 5 3.31 18.84 23.62
CA ASP A 5 2.20 19.22 22.73
C ASP A 5 2.67 19.75 21.36
N LEU A 6 3.61 19.05 20.72
CA LEU A 6 4.01 19.32 19.33
C LEU A 6 4.33 18.02 18.59
N MET A 7 3.44 17.03 18.70
CA MET A 7 3.26 16.11 17.59
C MET A 7 2.47 16.87 16.55
N VAL A 8 3.15 17.58 15.66
CA VAL A 8 2.55 18.08 14.42
C VAL A 8 1.89 16.86 13.80
N GLU A 9 0.55 16.78 13.86
CA GLU A 9 -0.20 15.79 13.11
C GLU A 9 0.12 16.08 11.65
N GLU A 10 1.11 15.38 11.11
CA GLU A 10 1.33 15.31 9.67
C GLU A 10 0.03 14.77 9.12
N LYS A 11 -0.80 15.67 8.60
CA LYS A 11 -2.12 15.34 8.05
C LYS A 11 -1.89 14.52 6.79
N TYR A 12 -1.65 13.22 6.98
CA TYR A 12 -1.62 12.28 5.89
C TYR A 12 -3.01 12.18 5.29
N HIS A 13 -3.04 11.94 3.99
CA HIS A 13 -4.26 11.79 3.22
C HIS A 13 -4.29 10.40 2.61
N CYS A 14 -5.49 9.93 2.26
CA CYS A 14 -5.64 8.65 1.60
C CYS A 14 -4.99 8.73 0.22
N PRO A 15 -4.04 7.85 -0.12
CA PRO A 15 -3.37 7.91 -1.41
C PRO A 15 -4.35 7.75 -2.58
N LYS A 16 -5.48 7.07 -2.34
CA LYS A 16 -6.50 6.76 -3.36
C LYS A 16 -7.57 7.84 -3.52
N CYS A 17 -8.15 8.35 -2.42
CA CYS A 17 -9.22 9.35 -2.48
C CYS A 17 -8.84 10.75 -1.99
N LYS A 18 -7.61 10.95 -1.55
CA LYS A 18 -7.04 12.21 -1.04
C LYS A 18 -7.76 12.82 0.17
N LYS A 19 -8.70 12.09 0.78
CA LYS A 19 -9.37 12.50 2.02
C LYS A 19 -8.52 12.22 3.24
N THR A 20 -8.76 12.97 4.31
CA THR A 20 -8.07 12.83 5.61
C THR A 20 -8.93 12.11 6.65
N GLU A 21 -9.97 11.40 6.22
CA GLU A 21 -10.88 10.65 7.09
C GLU A 21 -10.35 9.21 7.26
N PHE A 22 -9.79 8.91 8.43
CA PHE A 22 -9.22 7.60 8.76
C PHE A 22 -9.71 7.07 10.11
N ALA A 23 -9.88 5.76 10.21
CA ALA A 23 -9.96 5.02 11.45
C ALA A 23 -8.55 4.51 11.82
N ASP A 24 -8.09 4.81 13.04
CA ASP A 24 -6.74 4.46 13.51
C ASP A 24 -6.80 3.20 14.40
N TYR A 25 -6.07 2.16 14.00
CA TYR A 25 -5.92 0.89 14.72
C TYR A 25 -4.51 0.74 15.33
N GLY A 26 -3.75 1.81 15.43
CA GLY A 26 -2.41 1.86 16.02
C GLY A 26 -1.30 1.85 14.95
N GLU A 27 -0.99 0.66 14.42
CA GLU A 27 0.02 0.52 13.36
C GLU A 27 -0.56 0.68 11.95
N ILE A 28 -1.86 0.38 11.81
CA ILE A 28 -2.59 0.41 10.56
C ILE A 28 -3.67 1.48 10.68
N VAL A 29 -3.94 2.17 9.57
CA VAL A 29 -5.07 3.07 9.45
C VAL A 29 -5.94 2.66 8.28
N GLU A 30 -7.24 2.78 8.45
CA GLU A 30 -8.22 2.48 7.41
C GLU A 30 -8.85 3.79 6.94
N CYS A 31 -8.86 4.04 5.63
CA CYS A 31 -9.61 5.15 5.10
C CYS A 31 -11.12 4.87 5.21
N THR A 32 -11.87 5.69 5.94
CA THR A 32 -13.32 5.47 6.14
C THR A 32 -14.15 5.70 4.88
N THR A 33 -13.58 6.32 3.85
CA THR A 33 -14.24 6.51 2.54
C THR A 33 -13.96 5.36 1.58
N CYS A 34 -12.70 4.92 1.49
CA CYS A 34 -12.34 3.83 0.59
C CYS A 34 -12.54 2.45 1.20
N LEU A 35 -12.58 2.36 2.54
CA LEU A 35 -12.51 1.12 3.31
C LEU A 35 -11.26 0.32 2.96
N ILE A 36 -10.14 1.03 2.84
CA ILE A 36 -8.83 0.46 2.48
C ILE A 36 -7.87 0.73 3.62
N GLU A 37 -7.13 -0.32 3.99
CA GLU A 37 -6.16 -0.31 5.07
C GLU A 37 -4.75 -0.02 4.54
N PHE A 38 -4.03 0.84 5.26
CA PHE A 38 -2.68 1.29 4.94
C PHE A 38 -1.79 1.23 6.19
N ASP A 39 -0.50 0.96 6.01
CA ASP A 39 0.47 1.07 7.10
C ASP A 39 0.72 2.55 7.43
N LYS A 40 0.43 2.93 8.67
CA LYS A 40 0.60 4.30 9.17
C LYS A 40 2.03 4.80 9.01
N LYS A 41 3.02 3.90 9.03
CA LYS A 41 4.44 4.24 8.91
C LYS A 41 4.81 4.66 7.49
N LEU A 42 4.02 4.32 6.47
CA LEU A 42 4.27 4.68 5.08
C LEU A 42 3.61 6.02 4.71
N LEU A 43 2.44 6.28 5.28
CA LEU A 43 1.69 7.51 5.07
C LEU A 43 2.53 8.73 5.48
N GLY A 44 2.75 9.65 4.54
CA GLY A 44 3.56 10.86 4.74
C GLY A 44 5.08 10.66 4.62
N LYS A 45 5.58 9.42 4.58
CA LYS A 45 7.03 9.14 4.39
C LYS A 45 7.43 8.91 2.94
N ILE A 46 6.53 8.33 2.15
CA ILE A 46 6.72 8.06 0.73
C ILE A 46 5.58 8.71 -0.06
N PRO A 47 5.77 9.02 -1.35
CA PRO A 47 4.72 9.61 -2.15
C PRO A 47 3.54 8.64 -2.29
N ASP A 48 2.33 9.20 -2.33
CA ASP A 48 1.08 8.45 -2.39
C ASP A 48 1.02 7.39 -3.50
N ASP A 49 1.63 7.67 -4.65
CA ASP A 49 1.64 6.76 -5.80
C ASP A 49 2.48 5.49 -5.54
N GLU A 50 3.37 5.52 -4.55
CA GLU A 50 4.17 4.38 -4.11
C GLU A 50 3.55 3.64 -2.91
N ILE A 51 2.48 4.18 -2.32
CA ILE A 51 1.81 3.55 -1.18
C ILE A 51 0.83 2.49 -1.67
N LEU A 52 1.19 1.24 -1.45
CA LEU A 52 0.29 0.10 -1.64
C LEU A 52 -0.59 -0.09 -0.39
N SER A 53 -1.87 -0.42 -0.61
CA SER A 53 -2.73 -0.89 0.47
C SER A 53 -2.34 -2.28 0.94
N LEU A 54 -2.74 -2.64 2.17
CA LEU A 54 -2.51 -4.00 2.68
C LEU A 54 -3.13 -5.08 1.79
N GLN A 55 -4.30 -4.79 1.19
CA GLN A 55 -4.95 -5.69 0.24
C GLN A 55 -4.16 -5.83 -1.07
N GLU A 56 -3.59 -4.74 -1.58
CA GLU A 56 -2.71 -4.79 -2.77
C GLU A 56 -1.42 -5.54 -2.47
N MET A 57 -0.83 -5.36 -1.28
CA MET A 57 0.32 -6.14 -0.83
C MET A 57 0.02 -7.64 -0.70
N ASP A 58 -1.14 -7.99 -0.14
CA ASP A 58 -1.60 -9.38 0.00
C ASP A 58 -1.90 -10.02 -1.36
N GLY A 59 -2.55 -9.29 -2.26
CA GLY A 59 -2.82 -9.73 -3.63
C GLY A 59 -1.54 -10.02 -4.43
N ILE A 60 -0.53 -9.15 -4.32
CA ILE A 60 0.78 -9.37 -4.94
C ILE A 60 1.43 -10.63 -4.34
N LEU A 61 1.48 -10.77 -3.02
CA LEU A 61 2.09 -11.94 -2.39
C LEU A 61 1.38 -13.26 -2.76
N GLY A 62 0.05 -13.23 -2.92
CA GLY A 62 -0.73 -14.36 -3.39
C GLY A 62 -0.36 -14.80 -4.81
N GLU A 63 -0.17 -13.85 -5.74
CA GLU A 63 0.31 -14.17 -7.09
C GLU A 63 1.73 -14.75 -7.07
N PHE A 64 2.62 -14.25 -6.21
CA PHE A 64 3.97 -14.80 -6.04
C PHE A 64 3.99 -16.18 -5.40
N GLU A 65 3.02 -16.52 -4.56
CA GLU A 65 2.87 -17.86 -4.01
C GLU A 65 2.41 -18.86 -5.08
N GLU A 66 1.56 -18.44 -6.04
CA GLU A 66 1.27 -19.23 -7.24
C GLU A 66 2.49 -19.42 -8.17
N LEU A 67 3.50 -18.54 -8.07
CA LEU A 67 4.77 -18.63 -8.80
C LEU A 67 5.81 -19.52 -8.09
N LYS A 68 5.58 -20.01 -6.86
CA LYS A 68 6.42 -21.09 -6.27
C LYS A 68 6.35 -22.38 -7.08
N ASP A 69 5.35 -22.52 -7.95
CA ASP A 69 5.27 -23.57 -8.94
C ASP A 69 6.17 -23.20 -10.16
N PRO A 70 7.30 -23.90 -10.39
CA PRO A 70 8.29 -23.51 -11.40
C PRO A 70 7.74 -23.51 -12.83
N LYS A 71 6.61 -24.19 -13.07
CA LYS A 71 5.91 -24.20 -14.37
C LYS A 71 5.09 -22.94 -14.63
N LYS A 72 4.51 -22.33 -13.59
CA LYS A 72 3.76 -21.07 -13.70
C LYS A 72 4.69 -19.86 -13.74
N ALA A 73 5.80 -19.90 -13.00
CA ALA A 73 6.85 -18.88 -13.03
C ALA A 73 7.36 -18.60 -14.45
N LYS A 74 7.64 -19.67 -15.21
CA LYS A 74 8.10 -19.57 -16.60
C LYS A 74 7.05 -18.91 -17.52
N LYS A 75 5.78 -19.21 -17.32
CA LYS A 75 4.68 -18.68 -18.15
C LYS A 75 4.45 -17.18 -17.90
N PHE A 76 4.60 -16.74 -16.66
CA PHE A 76 4.51 -15.33 -16.28
C PHE A 76 5.68 -14.51 -16.82
N SER A 77 6.91 -15.05 -16.75
CA SER A 77 8.08 -14.38 -17.33
C SER A 77 8.03 -14.30 -18.86
N ASP A 78 7.53 -15.35 -19.53
CA ASP A 78 7.37 -15.34 -20.99
C ASP A 78 6.35 -14.27 -21.41
N SER A 79 5.21 -14.13 -20.71
CA SER A 79 4.22 -13.09 -21.02
C SER A 79 4.69 -11.66 -20.73
N LEU A 80 5.52 -11.42 -19.71
CA LEU A 80 6.08 -10.09 -19.42
C LEU A 80 7.11 -9.62 -20.46
N LEU A 81 7.80 -10.55 -21.12
CA LEU A 81 8.78 -10.24 -22.16
C LEU A 81 8.13 -9.91 -23.50
N ASP A 82 7.01 -10.56 -23.84
CA ASP A 82 6.24 -10.25 -25.06
C ASP A 82 5.65 -8.82 -25.06
N ASP A 83 5.30 -8.26 -23.89
CA ASP A 83 4.78 -6.89 -23.77
C ASP A 83 5.89 -5.80 -23.76
N MET A 84 7.18 -6.17 -23.80
CA MET A 84 8.31 -5.24 -23.87
C MET A 84 8.92 -5.10 -25.28
N ASP A 85 8.38 -5.80 -26.28
CA ASP A 85 8.68 -5.61 -27.70
C ASP A 85 7.63 -4.66 -28.33
N VAL A 86 7.74 -3.35 -28.06
CA VAL A 86 7.10 -2.27 -28.85
C VAL A 86 8.07 -1.11 -29.11
#